data_AF-A0A077ZA80-F1
#
_entry.id   AF-A0A077ZA80-F1
#
_cell.length_a   1.000
_cell.length_b   1.000
_cell.length_c   1.000
_cell.angle_alpha   90.00
_cell.angle_beta   90.00
_cell.angle_gamma   90.00
#
_symmetry.space_group_name_H-M   'P 1'
#
loop_
_entity.id
_entity.type
_entity.pdbx_description
1 polymer ?
#
loop_
_entity_poly.entity_id
_entity_poly.type
_entity_poly.pdbx_seq_one_letter_code
_entity_poly.pdbx_strand_id
1 'polypeptide(L)'
;MKGFVFVIYKSADSVNNLLNDCTRIGSKFFFDLQVPGRRPTLLSFQQYSANDIAVRKKGVQVRPWFLADQLAVSDDPTRKVNFRRIAFFGGIPRSMKASEMALLEMLNYCFFGSGELAECTEREIPGVVMVNIETDPHLDYPKGVAKVAFANDESFREALRRRFLKVHYEEVLKVVEMKPFFLPEQLCNLCEVNSANVNLATLYCSNISCVSFYCNDCWSRWHSNPEVADHIPLSK
;
A
#
# COMPACT_ATOMS: atom_id res chain seq x y z
N MET A 1 6.54 11.68 -19.13
CA MET A 1 6.35 10.44 -18.35
C MET A 1 7.46 10.34 -17.31
N LYS A 2 7.14 10.33 -16.01
CA LYS A 2 8.12 10.00 -14.95
C LYS A 2 8.25 8.48 -14.93
N GLY A 3 9.47 7.97 -15.02
CA GLY A 3 9.78 6.53 -14.92
C GLY A 3 10.59 6.26 -13.66
N PHE A 4 10.63 5.00 -13.25
CA PHE A 4 11.43 4.53 -12.13
C PHE A 4 12.16 3.25 -12.53
N VAL A 5 13.27 2.97 -11.87
CA VAL A 5 14.02 1.72 -11.97
C VAL A 5 14.18 1.20 -10.55
N PHE A 6 14.02 -0.11 -10.39
CA PHE A 6 14.32 -0.80 -9.13
C PHE A 6 15.72 -1.38 -9.23
N VAL A 7 16.54 -1.11 -8.21
CA VAL A 7 17.88 -1.65 -8.08
C VAL A 7 17.90 -2.44 -6.78
N ILE A 8 18.18 -3.73 -6.87
CA ILE A 8 18.26 -4.62 -5.72
C ILE A 8 19.74 -4.90 -5.46
N TYR A 9 20.19 -4.56 -4.27
CA TYR A 9 21.56 -4.78 -3.84
C TYR A 9 21.67 -6.06 -3.01
N LYS A 10 22.79 -6.77 -3.17
CA LYS A 10 23.09 -7.97 -2.38
C LYS A 10 23.43 -7.65 -0.91
N SER A 11 23.93 -6.44 -0.62
CA SER A 11 24.27 -6.01 0.74
C SER A 11 23.72 -4.63 1.06
N ALA A 12 23.35 -4.43 2.33
CA ALA A 12 22.94 -3.12 2.84
C ALA A 12 24.05 -2.07 2.72
N ASP A 13 25.33 -2.48 2.85
CA ASP A 13 26.49 -1.59 2.68
C ASP A 13 26.52 -0.95 1.29
N SER A 14 26.11 -1.69 0.25
CA SER A 14 26.05 -1.14 -1.10
C SER A 14 24.98 -0.06 -1.25
N VAL A 15 23.85 -0.21 -0.55
CA VAL A 15 22.80 0.82 -0.48
C VAL A 15 23.34 2.03 0.27
N ASN A 16 23.99 1.82 1.41
CA ASN A 16 24.58 2.91 2.20
C ASN A 16 25.64 3.70 1.40
N ASN A 17 26.49 3.00 0.62
CA ASN A 17 27.45 3.64 -0.26
C ASN A 17 26.77 4.51 -1.33
N LEU A 18 25.72 4.01 -1.98
CA LEU A 18 24.92 4.82 -2.90
C LEU A 18 24.32 6.05 -2.21
N LEU A 19 23.78 5.89 -1.00
CA LEU A 19 23.19 7.01 -0.24
C LEU A 19 24.24 8.04 0.18
N ASN A 20 25.47 7.63 0.47
CA ASN A 20 26.59 8.52 0.77
C ASN A 20 27.01 9.36 -0.46
N ASP A 21 26.88 8.80 -1.66
CA ASP A 21 27.13 9.51 -2.92
C ASP A 21 25.96 10.40 -3.36
N CYS A 22 24.80 10.29 -2.70
CA CYS A 22 23.63 11.10 -3.01
C CYS A 22 23.73 12.50 -2.39
N THR A 23 23.17 13.49 -3.09
CA THR A 23 22.86 14.79 -2.50
C THR A 23 21.55 14.69 -1.72
N ARG A 24 21.55 15.13 -0.46
CA ARG A 24 20.36 15.14 0.38
C ARG A 24 19.68 16.51 0.36
N ILE A 25 18.38 16.54 0.04
CA ILE A 25 17.52 17.72 0.12
C ILE A 25 16.37 17.38 1.07
N GLY A 26 16.38 17.96 2.28
CA GLY A 26 15.45 17.58 3.34
C GLY A 26 15.60 16.11 3.75
N SER A 27 14.54 15.31 3.67
CA SER A 27 14.56 13.86 3.91
C SER A 27 14.83 13.01 2.66
N LYS A 28 15.00 13.64 1.49
CA LYS A 28 15.07 12.97 0.20
C LYS A 28 16.51 12.88 -0.31
N PHE A 29 16.84 11.77 -0.96
CA PHE A 29 18.14 11.53 -1.59
C PHE A 29 18.01 11.71 -3.10
N PHE A 30 19.00 12.37 -3.70
CA PHE A 30 19.08 12.58 -5.14
C PHE A 30 20.44 12.16 -5.67
N PHE A 31 20.44 11.47 -6.81
CA PHE A 31 21.64 10.99 -7.49
C PHE A 31 21.67 11.55 -8.91
N ASP A 32 22.82 12.07 -9.34
CA ASP A 32 23.02 12.53 -10.71
C ASP A 32 23.41 11.35 -11.60
N LEU A 33 22.44 10.82 -12.36
CA LEU A 33 22.75 9.83 -13.39
C LEU A 33 23.45 10.52 -14.56
N GLN A 34 24.62 9.99 -14.93
CA GLN A 34 25.25 10.31 -16.20
C GLN A 34 24.57 9.51 -17.30
N VAL A 35 23.82 10.21 -18.16
CA VAL A 35 23.18 9.61 -19.32
C VAL A 35 24.05 9.95 -20.54
N PRO A 36 24.45 8.94 -21.36
CA PRO A 36 25.03 9.22 -22.67
C PRO A 36 24.04 10.07 -23.47
N GLY A 37 24.41 11.31 -23.79
CA GLY A 37 23.56 12.16 -24.62
C GLY A 37 23.40 11.59 -26.03
N ARG A 38 22.26 11.85 -26.67
CA ARG A 38 22.22 11.81 -28.14
C ARG A 38 23.21 12.87 -28.65
N ARG A 39 23.92 12.56 -29.75
CA ARG A 39 24.79 13.52 -30.45
C ARG A 39 24.09 14.88 -30.54
N PRO A 40 24.74 15.99 -30.14
CA PRO A 40 24.16 17.31 -30.33
C PRO A 40 23.78 17.48 -31.81
N THR A 41 22.56 17.95 -32.09
CA THR A 41 22.21 18.38 -33.45
C THR A 41 23.12 19.56 -33.83
N LEU A 42 23.40 19.71 -35.13
CA LEU A 42 24.42 20.60 -35.73
C LEU A 42 24.41 22.09 -35.30
N LEU A 43 23.45 22.53 -34.49
CA LEU A 43 23.28 23.92 -34.09
C LEU A 43 23.95 24.29 -32.77
N SER A 44 24.60 23.37 -32.06
CA SER A 44 25.44 23.69 -30.89
C SER A 44 26.89 23.24 -31.11
N PHE A 45 27.54 23.75 -32.17
CA PHE A 45 28.85 23.27 -32.62
C PHE A 45 30.06 24.15 -32.25
N GLN A 46 29.90 25.23 -31.48
CA GLN A 46 31.03 26.13 -31.23
C GLN A 46 31.88 25.82 -29.99
N GLN A 47 31.60 24.77 -29.21
CA GLN A 47 32.41 24.51 -28.01
C GLN A 47 32.68 23.06 -27.61
N TYR A 48 32.34 22.07 -28.45
CA TYR A 48 32.61 20.66 -28.16
C TYR A 48 33.27 19.95 -29.34
N SER A 49 34.30 19.17 -29.06
CA SER A 49 35.01 18.34 -30.05
C SER A 49 34.06 17.28 -30.62
N ALA A 50 34.24 16.87 -31.88
CA ALA A 50 33.43 15.84 -32.55
C ALA A 50 33.42 14.48 -31.82
N ASN A 51 34.36 14.26 -30.89
CA ASN A 51 34.45 13.06 -30.04
C ASN A 51 33.80 13.22 -28.66
N ASP A 52 33.33 14.41 -28.27
CA ASP A 52 32.65 14.59 -26.99
C ASP A 52 31.21 14.10 -27.07
N ILE A 53 30.94 12.97 -26.42
CA ILE A 53 29.56 12.60 -26.07
C ILE A 53 29.12 13.62 -25.02
N ALA A 54 28.18 14.50 -25.36
CA ALA A 54 27.58 15.40 -24.39
C ALA A 54 26.90 14.57 -23.28
N VAL A 55 27.61 14.32 -22.18
CA VAL A 55 27.07 13.62 -21.01
C VAL A 55 26.05 14.54 -20.37
N ARG A 56 24.77 14.15 -20.41
CA ARG A 56 23.72 14.89 -19.71
C ARG A 56 23.57 14.30 -18.31
N LYS A 57 23.65 15.14 -17.28
CA LYS A 57 23.28 14.74 -15.93
C LYS A 57 21.75 14.79 -15.80
N LYS A 58 21.17 13.74 -15.24
CA LYS A 58 19.76 13.69 -14.86
C LYS A 58 19.67 13.36 -13.38
N GLY A 59 19.22 14.32 -12.57
CA GLY A 59 18.90 14.07 -11.18
C GLY A 59 17.75 13.07 -11.07
N VAL A 60 17.95 12.01 -10.30
CA VAL A 60 16.91 11.04 -9.94
C VAL A 60 16.78 11.00 -8.43
N GLN A 61 15.54 10.83 -7.94
CA GLN A 61 15.31 10.58 -6.53
C GLN A 61 15.66 9.12 -6.22
N VAL A 62 16.51 8.90 -5.22
CA VAL A 62 16.81 7.59 -4.66
C VAL A 62 15.96 7.37 -3.42
N ARG A 63 15.29 6.21 -3.35
CA ARG A 63 14.37 5.86 -2.27
C ARG A 63 14.79 4.51 -1.70
N PRO A 64 15.60 4.50 -0.63
CA PRO A 64 16.00 3.24 -0.02
C PRO A 64 14.79 2.57 0.63
N TRP A 65 14.71 1.26 0.45
CA TRP A 65 13.73 0.41 1.11
C TRP A 65 14.48 -0.76 1.72
N PHE A 66 14.41 -0.88 3.04
CA PHE A 66 15.08 -1.92 3.81
C PHE A 66 14.07 -3.01 4.18
N LEU A 67 14.54 -4.23 4.46
CA LEU A 67 13.65 -5.30 4.94
C LEU A 67 12.88 -4.90 6.22
N ALA A 68 13.47 -4.06 7.06
CA ALA A 68 12.80 -3.51 8.24
C ALA A 68 11.63 -2.56 7.91
N ASP A 69 11.58 -2.00 6.70
CA ASP A 69 10.46 -1.16 6.24
C ASP A 69 9.21 -1.99 5.87
N GLN A 70 9.29 -3.33 5.91
CA GLN A 70 8.21 -4.25 5.58
C GLN A 70 7.08 -4.28 6.61
N LEU A 71 7.42 -4.12 7.89
CA LEU A 71 6.51 -4.35 9.01
C LEU A 71 6.43 -3.11 9.89
N ALA A 72 5.21 -2.70 10.21
CA ALA A 72 4.94 -1.72 11.26
C ALA A 72 3.90 -2.31 12.22
N VAL A 73 4.12 -2.10 13.51
CA VAL A 73 3.21 -2.53 14.58
C VAL A 73 2.93 -1.30 15.43
N SER A 74 1.66 -1.15 15.84
CA SER A 74 1.23 -0.06 16.73
C SER A 74 1.94 -0.15 18.08
N ASP A 75 2.46 0.98 18.55
CA ASP A 75 3.07 1.10 19.88
C ASP A 75 2.02 1.18 21.01
N ASP A 76 0.74 1.38 20.68
CA ASP A 76 -0.36 1.42 21.66
C ASP A 76 -0.65 0.02 22.22
N PRO A 77 -0.37 -0.25 23.52
CA PRO A 77 -0.57 -1.56 24.13
C PRO A 77 -2.05 -1.91 24.31
N THR A 78 -2.96 -0.94 24.20
CA THR A 78 -4.41 -1.19 24.27
C THR A 78 -4.94 -1.83 22.98
N ARG A 79 -4.22 -1.69 21.88
CA ARG A 79 -4.57 -2.27 20.58
C ARG A 79 -3.96 -3.66 20.44
N LYS A 80 -4.72 -4.69 20.80
CA LYS A 80 -4.32 -6.09 20.55
C LYS A 80 -4.52 -6.45 19.08
N VAL A 81 -3.55 -7.14 18.49
CA VAL A 81 -3.68 -7.69 17.13
C VAL A 81 -4.80 -8.70 17.09
N ASN A 82 -5.84 -8.45 16.29
CA ASN A 82 -6.83 -9.45 15.97
C ASN A 82 -6.53 -10.03 14.58
N PHE A 83 -5.90 -11.20 14.55
CA PHE A 83 -5.54 -11.86 13.29
C PHE A 83 -6.76 -12.28 12.45
N ARG A 84 -7.98 -12.28 13.01
CA ARG A 84 -9.23 -12.48 12.27
C ARG A 84 -9.76 -11.24 11.57
N ARG A 85 -9.05 -10.11 11.67
CA ARG A 85 -9.42 -8.81 11.13
C ARG A 85 -8.30 -8.25 10.28
N ILE A 86 -7.91 -9.03 9.28
CA ILE A 86 -6.89 -8.66 8.30
C ILE A 86 -7.57 -8.32 6.98
N ALA A 87 -7.21 -7.18 6.39
CA ALA A 87 -7.58 -6.81 5.04
C ALA A 87 -6.34 -6.75 4.15
N PHE A 88 -6.53 -7.03 2.87
CA PHE A 88 -5.56 -6.75 1.82
C PHE A 88 -5.69 -5.32 1.34
N PHE A 89 -4.57 -4.61 1.22
CA PHE A 89 -4.46 -3.29 0.65
C PHE A 89 -3.65 -3.41 -0.64
N GLY A 90 -4.28 -3.20 -1.80
CA GLY A 90 -3.68 -3.33 -3.12
C GLY A 90 -3.50 -1.99 -3.83
N GLY A 91 -2.43 -1.85 -4.61
CA GLY A 91 -2.13 -0.61 -5.34
C GLY A 91 -1.26 0.37 -4.54
N ILE A 92 -0.64 -0.08 -3.45
CA ILE A 92 0.29 0.75 -2.67
C ILE A 92 1.56 1.04 -3.50
N PRO A 93 2.13 2.26 -3.41
CA PRO A 93 3.44 2.56 -4.00
C PRO A 93 4.50 1.56 -3.54
N ARG A 94 5.35 1.07 -4.45
CA ARG A 94 6.39 0.08 -4.11
C ARG A 94 7.56 0.63 -3.28
N SER A 95 7.71 1.95 -3.20
CA SER A 95 8.61 2.59 -2.25
C SER A 95 7.95 2.88 -0.88
N MET A 96 6.65 2.58 -0.78
CA MET A 96 5.82 2.48 0.43
C MET A 96 6.55 1.85 1.61
N LYS A 97 6.81 2.55 2.72
CA LYS A 97 7.18 1.87 3.97
C LYS A 97 5.93 1.50 4.78
N ALA A 98 5.98 0.42 5.54
CA ALA A 98 4.86 0.00 6.37
C ALA A 98 4.53 1.02 7.45
N SER A 99 5.53 1.72 7.99
CA SER A 99 5.35 2.81 8.94
C SER A 99 4.63 4.01 8.32
N GLU A 100 4.94 4.37 7.07
CA GLU A 100 4.22 5.42 6.33
C GLU A 100 2.76 5.05 6.10
N MET A 101 2.47 3.76 5.83
CA MET A 101 1.10 3.28 5.68
C MET A 101 0.36 3.20 7.02
N ALA A 102 1.02 2.78 8.09
CA ALA A 102 0.44 2.78 9.44
C ALA A 102 0.13 4.21 9.90
N LEU A 103 0.98 5.19 9.54
CA LEU A 103 0.71 6.61 9.80
C LEU A 103 -0.44 7.18 8.95
N LEU A 104 -0.96 6.48 7.94
CA LEU A 104 -2.24 6.87 7.31
C LEU A 104 -3.43 6.76 8.28
N GLU A 105 -3.26 6.06 9.42
CA GLU A 105 -4.15 6.21 10.57
C GLU A 105 -4.14 7.62 11.17
N MET A 106 -3.05 8.38 11.03
CA MET A 106 -2.81 9.66 11.70
C MET A 106 -2.73 10.86 10.75
N LEU A 107 -2.59 10.62 9.44
CA LEU A 107 -2.26 11.64 8.46
C LEU A 107 -3.10 11.52 7.19
N ASN A 108 -4.40 11.82 7.28
CA ASN A 108 -5.07 12.52 6.18
C ASN A 108 -4.79 14.04 6.24
N TYR A 109 -3.61 14.43 6.72
CA TYR A 109 -3.04 15.74 6.41
C TYR A 109 -2.47 15.68 5.00
N CYS A 110 -3.16 16.30 4.04
CA CYS A 110 -2.56 16.63 2.77
C CYS A 110 -1.49 17.71 3.00
N PHE A 111 -0.27 17.28 3.32
CA PHE A 111 0.91 18.12 3.23
C PHE A 111 1.23 18.26 1.74
N PHE A 112 0.65 19.26 1.08
CA PHE A 112 1.28 19.76 -0.14
C PHE A 112 2.70 20.18 0.25
N GLY A 113 3.71 19.76 -0.51
CA GLY A 113 5.11 20.13 -0.26
C GLY A 113 5.39 21.65 -0.23
N SER A 114 4.37 22.49 -0.33
CA SER A 114 4.36 23.94 -0.19
C SER A 114 3.80 24.48 1.14
N GLY A 115 3.42 23.64 2.11
CA GLY A 115 2.95 24.11 3.42
C GLY A 115 1.51 24.60 3.47
N GLU A 116 0.73 24.43 2.39
CA GLU A 116 -0.73 24.62 2.41
C GLU A 116 -1.41 23.30 2.78
N LEU A 117 -2.17 23.34 3.89
CA LEU A 117 -3.08 22.29 4.33
C LEU A 117 -4.27 22.25 3.38
N ALA A 118 -4.40 21.22 2.55
CA ALA A 118 -5.67 20.93 1.90
C ALA A 118 -6.45 19.94 2.75
N GLU A 119 -7.74 20.19 2.92
CA GLU A 119 -8.66 19.27 3.61
C GLU A 119 -8.95 18.09 2.67
N CYS A 120 -8.17 17.01 2.78
CA CYS A 120 -8.54 15.74 2.19
C CYS A 120 -9.56 15.08 3.12
N THR A 121 -10.84 15.30 2.84
CA THR A 121 -12.00 14.94 3.69
C THR A 121 -12.23 13.43 3.89
N GLU A 122 -11.36 12.56 3.38
CA GLU A 122 -11.46 11.13 3.70
C GLU A 122 -11.01 10.98 5.16
N ARG A 123 -11.90 10.55 6.06
CA ARG A 123 -11.55 10.34 7.47
C ARG A 123 -10.50 9.24 7.60
N GLU A 124 -9.73 9.23 8.68
CA GLU A 124 -8.82 8.13 9.03
C GLU A 124 -9.59 6.79 9.06
N ILE A 125 -8.90 5.67 8.81
CA ILE A 125 -9.41 4.34 9.18
C ILE A 125 -8.79 4.03 10.54
N PRO A 126 -9.53 4.18 11.66
CA PRO A 126 -8.97 3.95 12.97
C PRO A 126 -8.62 2.47 13.17
N GLY A 127 -7.80 2.19 14.16
CA GLY A 127 -7.65 0.84 14.72
C GLY A 127 -6.78 -0.12 13.92
N VAL A 128 -6.03 0.31 12.91
CA VAL A 128 -4.85 -0.42 12.44
C VAL A 128 -3.90 -0.68 13.61
N VAL A 129 -3.42 -1.91 13.67
CA VAL A 129 -2.49 -2.38 14.71
C VAL A 129 -1.23 -2.97 14.10
N MET A 130 -1.31 -3.45 12.86
CA MET A 130 -0.16 -3.98 12.14
C MET A 130 -0.32 -3.79 10.64
N VAL A 131 0.75 -3.36 9.98
CA VAL A 131 0.88 -3.34 8.52
C VAL A 131 2.06 -4.22 8.14
N ASN A 132 1.82 -5.18 7.24
CA ASN A 132 2.87 -6.02 6.66
C ASN A 132 2.81 -5.94 5.13
N ILE A 133 3.81 -5.31 4.52
CA ILE A 133 3.94 -5.21 3.07
C ILE A 133 4.38 -6.54 2.48
N GLU A 134 3.71 -7.00 1.43
CA GLU A 134 4.16 -8.22 0.75
C GLU A 134 5.29 -7.91 -0.23
N THR A 135 6.34 -8.72 -0.10
CA THR A 135 7.52 -8.68 -0.95
C THR A 135 7.51 -9.83 -1.96
N ASP A 136 8.33 -9.70 -2.99
CA ASP A 136 8.61 -10.81 -3.89
C ASP A 136 9.47 -11.89 -3.22
N PRO A 137 9.09 -13.18 -3.25
CA PRO A 137 9.82 -14.26 -2.56
C PRO A 137 11.27 -14.44 -2.99
N HIS A 138 11.66 -13.96 -4.17
CA HIS A 138 13.02 -14.13 -4.70
C HIS A 138 13.83 -12.83 -4.63
N LEU A 139 13.15 -11.69 -4.64
CA LEU A 139 13.78 -10.37 -4.74
C LEU A 139 13.65 -9.53 -3.47
N ASP A 140 12.84 -9.98 -2.51
CA ASP A 140 12.50 -9.31 -1.25
C ASP A 140 12.05 -7.84 -1.43
N TYR A 141 11.51 -7.53 -2.61
CA TYR A 141 11.09 -6.17 -2.96
C TYR A 141 9.56 -6.04 -2.94
N PRO A 142 8.99 -4.91 -2.47
CA PRO A 142 7.54 -4.71 -2.39
C PRO A 142 6.80 -4.95 -3.71
N LYS A 143 5.72 -5.73 -3.65
CA LYS A 143 4.87 -6.03 -4.81
C LYS A 143 3.83 -4.98 -5.11
N GLY A 144 3.55 -4.09 -4.15
CA GLY A 144 2.44 -3.13 -4.23
C GLY A 144 1.16 -3.63 -3.56
N VAL A 145 1.31 -4.53 -2.59
CA VAL A 145 0.21 -4.99 -1.72
C VAL A 145 0.68 -5.12 -0.27
N ALA A 146 -0.25 -5.03 0.68
CA ALA A 146 0.00 -5.25 2.11
C ALA A 146 -1.17 -5.98 2.78
N LYS A 147 -0.86 -6.64 3.90
CA LYS A 147 -1.83 -7.13 4.88
C LYS A 147 -1.90 -6.13 6.02
N VAL A 148 -3.11 -5.67 6.33
CA VAL A 148 -3.37 -4.69 7.39
C VAL A 148 -4.29 -5.33 8.41
N ALA A 149 -3.82 -5.47 9.65
CA ALA A 149 -4.60 -6.00 10.76
C ALA A 149 -5.22 -4.86 11.56
N PHE A 150 -6.46 -5.05 11.99
CA PHE A 150 -7.21 -4.10 12.81
C PHE A 150 -7.43 -4.64 14.23
N ALA A 151 -7.47 -3.74 15.20
CA ALA A 151 -7.67 -4.02 16.62
C ALA A 151 -9.09 -4.49 16.92
N ASN A 152 -10.08 -4.01 16.15
CA ASN A 152 -11.48 -4.33 16.35
C ASN A 152 -12.22 -4.51 15.01
N ASP A 153 -13.40 -5.09 15.13
CA ASP A 153 -14.24 -5.47 14.01
C ASP A 153 -14.91 -4.26 13.32
N GLU A 154 -15.19 -3.19 14.06
CA GLU A 154 -15.75 -1.93 13.52
C GLU A 154 -14.78 -1.28 12.53
N SER A 155 -13.52 -1.15 12.94
CA SER A 155 -12.42 -0.59 12.14
C SER A 155 -12.18 -1.39 10.86
N PHE A 156 -12.15 -2.72 10.99
CA PHE A 156 -12.02 -3.64 9.87
C PHE A 156 -13.19 -3.52 8.88
N ARG A 157 -14.44 -3.50 9.39
CA ARG A 157 -15.63 -3.35 8.56
C ARG A 157 -15.68 -1.98 7.87
N GLU A 158 -15.24 -0.92 8.54
CA GLU A 158 -15.14 0.42 7.95
C GLU A 158 -14.15 0.46 6.78
N ALA A 159 -12.99 -0.17 6.92
CA ALA A 159 -12.03 -0.31 5.81
C ALA A 159 -12.67 -1.01 4.61
N LEU A 160 -13.33 -2.15 4.82
CA LEU A 160 -13.94 -2.92 3.74
C LEU A 160 -15.17 -2.25 3.13
N ARG A 161 -15.92 -1.48 3.93
CA ARG A 161 -17.05 -0.66 3.44
C ARG A 161 -16.58 0.43 2.49
N ARG A 162 -15.48 1.11 2.81
CA ARG A 162 -14.92 2.17 1.96
C ARG A 162 -14.41 1.62 0.64
N ARG A 163 -13.86 0.39 0.65
CA ARG A 163 -13.30 -0.34 -0.51
C ARG A 163 -12.10 0.34 -1.18
N PHE A 164 -12.05 1.65 -1.25
CA PHE A 164 -10.97 2.44 -1.81
C PHE A 164 -10.55 3.51 -0.82
N LEU A 165 -9.23 3.72 -0.73
CA LEU A 165 -8.62 4.78 0.06
C LEU A 165 -7.75 5.62 -0.87
N LYS A 166 -7.97 6.94 -0.89
CA LYS A 166 -7.06 7.85 -1.59
C LYS A 166 -5.86 8.15 -0.70
N VAL A 167 -4.68 7.79 -1.20
CA VAL A 167 -3.40 8.00 -0.50
C VAL A 167 -2.60 9.01 -1.29
N HIS A 168 -2.35 10.16 -0.66
CA HIS A 168 -1.34 11.10 -1.13
C HIS A 168 0.03 10.59 -0.74
N TYR A 169 0.87 10.31 -1.74
CA TYR A 169 2.22 9.84 -1.52
C TYR A 169 3.18 10.60 -2.42
N GLU A 170 4.00 11.44 -1.81
CA GLU A 170 4.82 12.43 -2.50
C GLU A 170 3.94 13.37 -3.34
N GLU A 171 4.21 13.51 -4.63
CA GLU A 171 3.46 14.35 -5.56
C GLU A 171 2.34 13.56 -6.30
N VAL A 172 2.03 12.34 -5.85
CA VAL A 172 1.13 11.44 -6.56
C VAL A 172 -0.03 11.02 -5.67
N LEU A 173 -1.23 11.20 -6.20
CA LEU A 173 -2.44 10.60 -5.66
C LEU A 173 -2.55 9.14 -6.12
N LYS A 174 -2.66 8.21 -5.18
CA LYS A 174 -2.93 6.80 -5.43
C LYS A 174 -4.26 6.39 -4.84
N VAL A 175 -4.93 5.46 -5.51
CA VAL A 175 -6.12 4.80 -4.99
C VAL A 175 -5.71 3.40 -4.57
N VAL A 176 -5.83 3.11 -3.29
CA VAL A 176 -5.56 1.80 -2.71
C VAL A 176 -6.87 1.05 -2.56
N GLU A 177 -6.97 -0.16 -3.11
CA GLU A 177 -8.14 -1.02 -2.97
C GLU A 177 -8.01 -1.90 -1.72
N MET A 178 -9.05 -1.92 -0.89
CA MET A 178 -9.16 -2.71 0.32
C MET A 178 -10.05 -3.93 0.07
N LYS A 179 -9.57 -5.11 0.41
CA LYS A 179 -10.29 -6.40 0.26
C LYS A 179 -10.22 -7.23 1.53
N PRO A 180 -11.21 -8.09 1.79
CA PRO A 180 -11.11 -9.06 2.88
C PRO A 180 -9.92 -10.01 2.67
N PHE A 181 -9.27 -10.42 3.76
CA PHE A 181 -8.38 -11.56 3.76
C PHE A 181 -9.16 -12.81 4.21
N PHE A 182 -9.21 -13.86 3.39
CA PHE A 182 -9.77 -15.15 3.81
C PHE A 182 -8.76 -15.92 4.63
N LEU A 183 -8.94 -15.94 5.95
CA LEU A 183 -8.23 -16.89 6.80
C LEU A 183 -8.60 -18.33 6.43
N PRO A 184 -7.68 -19.31 6.61
CA PRO A 184 -8.00 -20.72 6.49
C PRO A 184 -9.19 -21.14 7.36
N GLU A 185 -9.28 -20.58 8.57
CA GLU A 185 -10.34 -20.82 9.56
C GLU A 185 -11.33 -19.65 9.65
N GLN A 186 -11.55 -18.92 8.56
CA GLN A 186 -12.52 -17.82 8.55
C GLN A 186 -13.92 -18.37 8.86
N LEU A 187 -14.57 -17.87 9.91
CA LEU A 187 -15.92 -18.30 10.30
C LEU A 187 -16.99 -17.44 9.61
N CYS A 188 -18.16 -18.05 9.39
CA CYS A 188 -19.37 -17.37 8.92
C CYS A 188 -19.94 -16.47 10.02
N ASN A 189 -20.09 -15.18 9.73
CA ASN A 189 -20.58 -14.20 10.70
C ASN A 189 -22.04 -14.46 11.12
N LEU A 190 -22.88 -14.96 10.22
CA LEU A 190 -24.25 -15.33 10.58
C LEU A 190 -24.32 -16.59 11.44
N CYS A 191 -23.43 -17.56 11.23
CA CYS A 191 -23.37 -18.75 12.08
C CYS A 191 -22.87 -18.41 13.48
N GLU A 192 -21.85 -17.54 13.60
CA GLU A 192 -21.31 -17.09 14.89
C GLU A 192 -22.39 -16.46 15.80
N VAL A 193 -23.44 -15.87 15.22
CA VAL A 193 -24.54 -15.24 15.96
C VAL A 193 -25.71 -16.19 16.21
N ASN A 194 -26.04 -17.06 15.25
CA ASN A 194 -27.33 -17.77 15.24
C ASN A 194 -27.23 -19.28 15.47
N SER A 195 -26.03 -19.86 15.56
CA SER A 195 -25.87 -21.31 15.64
C SER A 195 -24.81 -21.74 16.64
N ALA A 196 -25.04 -22.89 17.28
CA ALA A 196 -24.01 -23.59 18.03
C ALA A 196 -22.92 -24.19 17.12
N ASN A 197 -23.25 -24.52 15.87
CA ASN A 197 -22.32 -25.07 14.90
C ASN A 197 -21.90 -23.99 13.90
N VAL A 198 -20.68 -23.47 14.07
CA VAL A 198 -20.15 -22.40 13.22
C VAL A 198 -19.42 -22.96 12.01
N ASN A 199 -20.00 -22.75 10.84
CA ASN A 199 -19.40 -23.16 9.57
C ASN A 199 -18.29 -22.19 9.12
N LEU A 200 -17.32 -22.72 8.38
CA LEU A 200 -16.31 -21.91 7.69
C LEU A 200 -16.96 -21.06 6.59
N ALA A 201 -16.51 -19.82 6.48
CA ALA A 201 -16.90 -18.93 5.41
C ALA A 201 -16.02 -19.16 4.18
N THR A 202 -16.68 -19.30 3.03
CA THR A 202 -16.05 -19.41 1.71
C THR A 202 -16.40 -18.23 0.82
N LEU A 203 -17.35 -17.40 1.27
CA LEU A 203 -17.91 -16.28 0.53
C LEU A 203 -17.83 -15.01 1.38
N TYR A 204 -17.66 -13.88 0.73
CA TYR A 204 -17.70 -12.56 1.36
C TYR A 204 -18.59 -11.63 0.53
N CYS A 205 -19.54 -10.96 1.18
CA CYS A 205 -20.37 -9.96 0.53
C CYS A 205 -19.74 -8.57 0.71
N SER A 206 -19.30 -7.95 -0.38
CA SER A 206 -18.71 -6.60 -0.36
C SER A 206 -19.74 -5.47 -0.43
N ASN A 207 -21.04 -5.79 -0.56
CA ASN A 207 -22.07 -4.76 -0.55
C ASN A 207 -22.15 -4.10 0.84
N ILE A 208 -22.34 -2.78 0.87
CA ILE A 208 -22.40 -1.95 2.08
C ILE A 208 -23.45 -2.41 3.10
N SER A 209 -24.55 -3.03 2.66
CA SER A 209 -25.59 -3.57 3.54
C SER A 209 -25.21 -4.91 4.20
N CYS A 210 -24.19 -5.61 3.69
CA CYS A 210 -23.73 -6.90 4.21
C CYS A 210 -22.34 -6.83 4.87
N VAL A 211 -21.30 -6.47 4.10
CA VAL A 211 -19.88 -6.36 4.55
C VAL A 211 -19.48 -7.50 5.53
N SER A 212 -19.72 -8.75 5.12
CA SER A 212 -19.65 -9.92 6.01
C SER A 212 -19.20 -11.19 5.29
N PHE A 213 -18.66 -12.12 6.08
CA PHE A 213 -18.28 -13.47 5.66
C PHE A 213 -19.43 -14.46 5.86
N TYR A 214 -19.65 -15.31 4.86
CA TYR A 214 -20.73 -16.29 4.82
C TYR A 214 -20.23 -17.68 4.44
N CYS A 215 -20.77 -18.70 5.08
CA CYS A 215 -20.79 -20.06 4.52
C CYS A 215 -21.86 -20.14 3.42
N ASN A 216 -21.80 -21.17 2.57
CA ASN A 216 -22.75 -21.35 1.46
C ASN A 216 -24.22 -21.36 1.94
N ASP A 217 -24.54 -22.04 3.06
CA ASP A 217 -25.92 -22.11 3.57
C ASP A 217 -26.45 -20.77 4.03
N CYS A 218 -25.62 -20.00 4.75
CA CYS A 218 -26.01 -18.67 5.21
C CYS A 218 -26.08 -17.67 4.06
N TRP A 219 -25.20 -17.81 3.06
CA TRP A 219 -25.28 -17.00 1.84
C TRP A 219 -26.62 -17.22 1.14
N SER A 220 -26.96 -18.47 0.80
CA SER A 220 -28.20 -18.81 0.09
C SER A 220 -29.46 -18.41 0.85
N ARG A 221 -29.43 -18.51 2.19
CA ARG A 221 -30.57 -18.14 3.04
C ARG A 221 -30.74 -16.62 3.17
N TRP A 222 -29.64 -15.88 3.31
CA TRP A 222 -29.67 -14.42 3.49
C TRP A 222 -29.89 -13.69 2.16
N HIS A 223 -29.21 -14.13 1.11
CA HIS A 223 -29.28 -13.56 -0.24
C HIS A 223 -30.41 -14.16 -1.09
N SER A 224 -31.37 -14.88 -0.49
CA SER A 224 -32.67 -15.14 -1.12
C SER A 224 -33.64 -13.97 -0.93
N ASN A 225 -33.36 -13.06 0.02
CA ASN A 225 -34.14 -11.84 0.20
C ASN A 225 -33.97 -10.93 -1.04
N PRO A 226 -35.07 -10.48 -1.69
CA PRO A 226 -35.03 -9.59 -2.84
C PRO A 226 -34.16 -8.34 -2.68
N GLU A 227 -34.00 -7.80 -1.46
CA GLU A 227 -33.21 -6.59 -1.19
C GLU A 227 -31.69 -6.77 -1.39
N VAL A 228 -31.22 -8.03 -1.34
CA VAL A 228 -29.80 -8.37 -1.41
C VAL A 228 -29.51 -9.51 -2.39
N ALA A 229 -30.52 -9.96 -3.15
CA ALA A 229 -30.42 -11.14 -4.01
C ALA A 229 -29.50 -10.95 -5.23
N ASP A 230 -29.25 -9.70 -5.64
CA ASP A 230 -28.36 -9.34 -6.75
C ASP A 230 -26.89 -9.17 -6.32
N HIS A 231 -26.59 -9.29 -5.03
CA HIS A 231 -25.23 -9.18 -4.54
C HIS A 231 -24.34 -10.31 -5.08
N ILE A 232 -23.12 -9.96 -5.48
CA ILE A 232 -22.14 -10.91 -6.00
C ILE A 232 -21.12 -11.22 -4.90
N PRO A 233 -20.94 -12.50 -4.52
CA PRO A 233 -19.94 -12.86 -3.52
C PRO A 233 -18.53 -12.75 -4.10
N LEU A 234 -17.58 -12.30 -3.28
CA LEU A 234 -16.19 -12.65 -3.45
C LEU A 234 -15.97 -14.04 -2.88
N SER A 235 -15.41 -14.96 -3.67
CA SER A 235 -14.96 -16.25 -3.18
C SER A 235 -13.50 -16.19 -2.73
N LYS A 236 -13.11 -17.14 -1.88
CA LYS A 236 -11.71 -17.46 -1.61
C LYS A 236 -10.93 -17.72 -2.91
#